data_AF-A0A1I0CIC7-F1
#
_entry.id   AF-A0A1I0CIC7-F1
#
_cell.length_a   1.000
_cell.length_b   1.000
_cell.length_c   1.000
_cell.angle_alpha   90.00
_cell.angle_beta   90.00
_cell.angle_gamma   90.00
#
_symmetry.space_group_name_H-M   'P 1'
#
loop_
_entity.id
_entity.type
_entity.pdbx_description
1 polymer ?
#
loop_
_entity_poly.entity_id
_entity_poly.type
_entity_poly.pdbx_seq_one_letter_code
_entity_poly.pdbx_strand_id
1 'polypeptide(L)'
;MESFVQKEIRAGYSISAKMKRVWEKQIDLVKVLEKICDKYNLTFFAIYGTLLGAIRHEGYIPWDDDIDVVMPRRDFEKLKKIAVNELKYPYVLVPERSKIDFFSGGLLRLRNDDTLGADMWDSVFRQHNGIWIDILALDKAFNNDWIQKKKVKYILFIQQSIVLKLHGPKTRIWMNISNSRWKKINIVCKILSLRILYLLLNLLFRIGNIIGSKYVGIYTHFGEYQNQRLYKEDFKDIEKKTFEYISIPVPKGYKRVLEMTMGSDYMQYPDEESRKPHHQAIFDPECSYRIWQNRFYGVFQISSEKVIVLFGTGQMLDDYMQKYGSQYMPKYLIDNSEEKWGKEKYGIIITGPGSLINLPKENLHIIICNIYYRQIGKQLENMGFSEYYIYVQNKTWIIEDFMKDNEG
;
A
#
# COMPACT_ATOMS: atom_id res chain seq x y z
N MET A 1 -4.42 -15.47 19.67
CA MET A 1 -3.97 -14.98 18.36
C MET A 1 -4.44 -15.91 17.24
N GLU A 2 -4.25 -17.23 17.35
CA GLU A 2 -4.74 -18.18 16.32
C GLU A 2 -6.25 -18.12 16.04
N SER A 3 -7.09 -17.80 17.03
CA SER A 3 -8.53 -17.60 16.81
C SER A 3 -8.87 -16.34 16.02
N PHE A 4 -8.02 -15.29 16.08
CA PHE A 4 -8.28 -14.02 15.39
C PHE A 4 -8.09 -14.13 13.88
N VAL A 5 -7.16 -14.96 13.41
CA VAL A 5 -6.83 -15.05 11.98
C VAL A 5 -7.75 -15.98 11.19
N GLN A 6 -8.80 -16.51 11.83
CA GLN A 6 -9.79 -17.37 11.18
C GLN A 6 -10.80 -16.54 10.38
N LYS A 7 -11.33 -17.14 9.30
CA LYS A 7 -12.42 -16.56 8.53
C LYS A 7 -13.60 -16.24 9.45
N GLU A 8 -14.18 -15.06 9.32
CA GLU A 8 -15.25 -14.55 10.18
C GLU A 8 -16.37 -13.95 9.31
N ILE A 9 -17.62 -14.04 9.76
CA ILE A 9 -18.72 -13.24 9.19
C ILE A 9 -19.09 -12.17 10.22
N ARG A 10 -19.00 -10.90 9.84
CA ARG A 10 -19.33 -9.75 10.70
C ARG A 10 -20.25 -8.80 9.93
N ALA A 11 -21.38 -8.44 10.52
CA ALA A 11 -22.40 -7.57 9.89
C ALA A 11 -22.82 -8.03 8.46
N GLY A 12 -22.94 -9.35 8.26
CA GLY A 12 -23.31 -9.93 6.96
C GLY A 12 -22.17 -9.94 5.92
N TYR A 13 -20.97 -9.47 6.27
CA TYR A 13 -19.80 -9.47 5.39
C TYR A 13 -18.83 -10.59 5.78
N SER A 14 -18.35 -11.35 4.80
CA SER A 14 -17.40 -12.44 5.00
C SER A 14 -15.97 -11.91 4.93
N ILE A 15 -15.24 -11.95 6.04
CA ILE A 15 -13.83 -11.57 6.12
C ILE A 15 -12.96 -12.81 5.95
N SER A 16 -12.11 -12.83 4.93
CA SER A 16 -11.19 -13.94 4.67
C SER A 16 -10.11 -14.06 5.76
N ALA A 17 -9.60 -15.27 5.98
CA ALA A 17 -8.47 -15.51 6.88
C ALA A 17 -7.23 -14.69 6.48
N LYS A 18 -7.02 -14.50 5.17
CA LYS A 18 -5.95 -13.65 4.62
C LYS A 18 -6.11 -12.20 5.08
N MET A 19 -7.32 -11.62 4.98
CA MET A 19 -7.56 -10.25 5.45
C MET A 19 -7.38 -10.12 6.97
N LYS A 20 -7.82 -11.12 7.75
CA LYS A 20 -7.55 -11.11 9.21
C LYS A 20 -6.05 -11.13 9.53
N ARG A 21 -5.22 -11.82 8.74
CA ARG A 21 -3.74 -11.76 8.85
C ARG A 21 -3.20 -10.38 8.47
N VAL A 22 -3.76 -9.70 7.48
CA VAL A 22 -3.40 -8.30 7.15
C VAL A 22 -3.71 -7.38 8.34
N TRP A 23 -4.92 -7.47 8.90
CA TRP A 23 -5.31 -6.72 10.10
C TRP A 23 -4.38 -7.00 11.29
N GLU A 24 -3.93 -8.25 11.47
CA GLU A 24 -2.96 -8.59 12.51
C GLU A 24 -1.62 -7.83 12.32
N LYS A 25 -1.11 -7.76 11.08
CA LYS A 25 0.12 -7.00 10.77
C LYS A 25 -0.07 -5.50 11.00
N GLN A 26 -1.24 -4.94 10.68
CA GLN A 26 -1.56 -3.53 10.93
C GLN A 26 -1.69 -3.22 12.43
N ILE A 27 -2.34 -4.09 13.20
CA ILE A 27 -2.40 -3.96 14.66
C ILE A 27 -1.00 -4.02 15.28
N ASP A 28 -0.11 -4.88 14.78
CA ASP A 28 1.30 -4.91 15.20
C ASP A 28 2.01 -3.57 14.92
N LEU A 29 1.79 -2.97 13.75
CA LEU A 29 2.30 -1.64 13.40
C LEU A 29 1.75 -0.54 14.34
N VAL A 30 0.47 -0.61 14.72
CA VAL A 30 -0.11 0.31 15.73
C VAL A 30 0.60 0.17 17.08
N LYS A 31 0.89 -1.06 17.53
CA LYS A 31 1.64 -1.29 18.77
C LYS A 31 3.08 -0.77 18.70
N VAL A 32 3.72 -0.87 17.53
CA VAL A 32 5.05 -0.27 17.32
C VAL A 32 4.98 1.25 17.43
N LEU A 33 3.98 1.87 16.80
CA LEU A 33 3.75 3.31 16.92
C LEU A 33 3.46 3.72 18.37
N GLU A 34 2.59 3.00 19.07
CA GLU A 34 2.22 3.25 20.48
C GLU A 34 3.45 3.23 21.38
N LYS A 35 4.34 2.24 21.25
CA LYS A 35 5.60 2.16 22.01
C LYS A 35 6.50 3.38 21.79
N ILE A 36 6.62 3.85 20.55
CA ILE A 36 7.40 5.06 20.23
C ILE A 36 6.72 6.29 20.83
N CYS A 37 5.39 6.39 20.71
CA CYS A 37 4.62 7.48 21.26
C CYS A 37 4.75 7.58 22.77
N ASP A 38 4.63 6.46 23.49
CA ASP A 38 4.78 6.42 24.95
C ASP A 38 6.18 6.84 25.39
N LYS A 39 7.22 6.30 24.73
CA LYS A 39 8.63 6.62 25.05
C LYS A 39 8.97 8.10 24.86
N TYR A 40 8.36 8.76 23.88
CA TYR A 40 8.67 10.15 23.52
C TYR A 40 7.57 11.16 23.86
N ASN A 41 6.55 10.71 24.60
CA ASN A 41 5.37 11.48 24.97
C ASN A 41 4.73 12.18 23.74
N LEU A 42 4.41 11.38 22.73
CA LEU A 42 3.72 11.81 21.51
C LEU A 42 2.27 11.36 21.56
N THR A 43 1.38 12.15 20.95
CA THR A 43 -0.03 11.80 20.84
C THR A 43 -0.39 11.41 19.42
N PHE A 44 -1.20 10.36 19.29
CA PHE A 44 -1.93 10.02 18.07
C PHE A 44 -3.37 9.65 18.42
N PHE A 45 -4.24 9.72 17.42
CA PHE A 45 -5.64 9.36 17.53
C PHE A 45 -6.07 8.53 16.31
N ALA A 46 -6.91 7.53 16.49
CA ALA A 46 -7.66 6.94 15.37
C ALA A 46 -8.53 8.01 14.70
N ILE A 47 -8.62 7.96 13.38
CA ILE A 47 -9.43 8.87 12.57
C ILE A 47 -10.16 8.08 11.48
N TYR A 48 -11.13 8.72 10.80
CA TYR A 48 -11.85 8.15 9.66
C TYR A 48 -12.42 6.74 9.90
N GLY A 49 -12.18 5.80 8.98
CA GLY A 49 -12.70 4.43 9.03
C GLY A 49 -12.30 3.70 10.31
N THR A 50 -11.05 3.87 10.75
CA THR A 50 -10.54 3.30 12.00
C THR A 50 -11.29 3.83 13.23
N LEU A 51 -11.54 5.14 13.30
CA LEU A 51 -12.31 5.72 14.40
C LEU A 51 -13.76 5.19 14.40
N LEU A 52 -14.38 5.15 13.23
CA LEU A 52 -15.74 4.62 13.10
C LEU A 52 -15.81 3.14 13.46
N GLY A 53 -14.82 2.35 13.03
CA GLY A 53 -14.68 0.95 13.39
C GLY A 53 -14.59 0.74 14.91
N ALA A 54 -13.71 1.48 15.57
CA ALA A 54 -13.55 1.42 17.03
C ALA A 54 -14.86 1.70 17.79
N ILE A 55 -15.69 2.61 17.29
CA ILE A 55 -16.95 3.00 17.93
C ILE A 55 -18.12 2.08 17.57
N ARG A 56 -18.21 1.65 16.31
CA ARG A 56 -19.38 0.92 15.77
C ARG A 56 -19.23 -0.59 15.83
N HIS A 57 -18.00 -1.10 15.70
CA HIS A 57 -17.70 -2.53 15.62
C HIS A 57 -16.73 -3.00 16.70
N GLU A 58 -16.25 -2.09 17.57
CA GLU A 58 -15.20 -2.38 18.54
C GLU A 58 -13.93 -2.96 17.87
N GLY A 59 -13.66 -2.58 16.62
CA GLY A 59 -12.64 -3.19 15.77
C GLY A 59 -12.70 -2.66 14.34
N TYR A 60 -12.24 -3.42 13.37
CA TYR A 60 -12.34 -3.03 11.96
C TYR A 60 -13.80 -2.99 11.50
N ILE A 61 -14.09 -2.05 10.60
CA ILE A 61 -15.25 -2.16 9.73
C ILE A 61 -15.01 -3.39 8.82
N PRO A 62 -15.97 -4.31 8.65
CA PRO A 62 -15.71 -5.62 8.04
C PRO A 62 -15.10 -5.60 6.63
N TRP A 63 -15.44 -4.57 5.85
CA TRP A 63 -15.00 -4.37 4.47
C TRP A 63 -13.86 -3.35 4.36
N ASP A 64 -13.22 -2.97 5.46
CA ASP A 64 -12.11 -2.02 5.51
C ASP A 64 -10.75 -2.73 5.48
N ASP A 65 -9.75 -2.09 4.89
CA ASP A 65 -8.45 -2.72 4.58
C ASP A 65 -7.24 -2.01 5.17
N ASP A 66 -7.43 -0.90 5.91
CA ASP A 66 -6.34 -0.13 6.49
C ASP A 66 -6.62 0.45 7.89
N ILE A 67 -5.58 1.08 8.44
CA ILE A 67 -5.66 1.86 9.67
C ILE A 67 -5.15 3.27 9.39
N ASP A 68 -5.98 4.24 9.70
CA ASP A 68 -5.68 5.66 9.69
C ASP A 68 -5.53 6.19 11.11
N VAL A 69 -4.39 6.84 11.37
CA VAL A 69 -4.17 7.62 12.59
C VAL A 69 -3.76 9.04 12.27
N VAL A 70 -4.11 9.98 13.14
CA VAL A 70 -3.72 11.39 13.03
C VAL A 70 -2.93 11.84 14.26
N MET A 71 -1.88 12.61 14.03
CA MET A 71 -1.05 13.19 15.08
C MET A 71 -1.07 14.73 15.02
N PRO A 72 -1.01 15.44 16.15
CA PRO A 72 -0.70 16.87 16.13
C PRO A 72 0.57 17.15 15.33
N ARG A 73 0.58 18.19 14.49
CA ARG A 73 1.74 18.51 13.61
C ARG A 73 3.09 18.50 14.32
N ARG A 74 3.16 18.98 15.57
CA ARG A 74 4.39 18.95 16.37
C ARG A 74 4.91 17.53 16.57
N ASP A 75 4.02 16.62 16.95
CA ASP A 75 4.34 15.24 17.29
C ASP A 75 4.62 14.44 16.01
N PHE A 76 3.85 14.67 14.95
CA PHE A 76 4.11 14.14 13.59
C PHE A 76 5.53 14.47 13.10
N GLU A 77 5.98 15.71 13.26
CA GLU A 77 7.33 16.13 12.86
C GLU A 77 8.42 15.59 13.79
N LYS A 78 8.09 15.34 15.06
CA LYS A 78 8.99 14.68 16.01
C LYS A 78 9.15 13.20 15.65
N LEU A 79 8.05 12.50 15.35
CA LEU A 79 8.05 11.10 14.88
C LEU A 79 8.98 10.91 13.67
N LYS A 80 8.84 11.74 12.63
CA LYS A 80 9.72 11.71 11.44
C LYS A 80 11.22 11.72 11.76
N LYS A 81 11.62 12.41 12.83
CA LYS A 81 13.04 12.55 13.20
C LYS A 81 13.53 11.36 14.02
N ILE A 82 12.72 10.90 14.97
CA ILE A 82 13.12 9.83 15.91
C ILE A 82 13.01 8.44 15.29
N ALA A 83 12.04 8.23 14.38
CA ALA A 83 11.77 6.93 13.77
C ALA A 83 12.99 6.34 13.05
N VAL A 84 13.87 7.20 12.50
CA VAL A 84 15.12 6.79 11.84
C VAL A 84 16.03 5.97 12.77
N ASN A 85 16.02 6.23 14.07
CA ASN A 85 16.87 5.54 15.05
C ASN A 85 16.11 4.49 15.88
N GLU A 86 14.79 4.64 15.99
CA GLU A 86 13.95 3.80 16.85
C GLU A 86 13.35 2.60 16.11
N LEU A 87 13.04 2.75 14.82
CA LEU A 87 12.54 1.65 14.02
C LEU A 87 13.68 0.72 13.64
N LYS A 88 13.47 -0.56 13.88
CA LYS A 88 14.35 -1.65 13.47
C LYS A 88 13.61 -2.51 12.47
N TYR A 89 14.37 -3.19 11.62
CA TYR A 89 13.82 -4.20 10.72
C TYR A 89 12.88 -5.16 11.48
N PRO A 90 11.70 -5.51 10.93
CA PRO A 90 11.23 -5.18 9.57
C PRO A 90 10.45 -3.85 9.46
N TYR A 91 10.41 -3.02 10.50
CA TYR A 91 9.61 -1.81 10.50
C TYR A 91 10.31 -0.63 9.84
N VAL A 92 9.59 0.09 8.98
CA VAL A 92 10.11 1.28 8.27
C VAL A 92 9.06 2.38 8.19
N LEU A 93 9.48 3.64 8.34
CA LEU A 93 8.63 4.80 8.14
C LEU A 93 8.93 5.42 6.77
N VAL A 94 7.90 5.52 5.93
CA VAL A 94 7.98 5.99 4.55
C VAL A 94 7.20 7.32 4.40
N PRO A 95 7.71 8.32 3.67
CA PRO A 95 9.03 8.36 3.02
C PRO A 95 10.17 8.41 4.04
N GLU A 96 11.23 7.68 3.75
CA GLU A 96 12.48 7.78 4.50
C GLU A 96 13.08 9.17 4.26
N ARG A 97 13.52 9.86 5.32
CA ARG A 97 13.97 11.27 5.24
C ARG A 97 15.04 11.53 4.16
N SER A 98 15.86 10.54 3.86
CA SER A 98 16.97 10.60 2.90
C SER A 98 16.59 10.24 1.46
N LYS A 99 15.40 9.71 1.21
CA LYS A 99 14.96 9.24 -0.12
C LYS A 99 13.65 9.90 -0.53
N ILE A 100 13.65 10.55 -1.70
CA ILE A 100 12.47 11.25 -2.22
C ILE A 100 11.79 10.36 -3.26
N ASP A 101 11.36 9.18 -2.82
CA ASP A 101 10.92 8.14 -3.74
C ASP A 101 9.40 7.89 -3.66
N PHE A 102 8.77 8.27 -2.54
CA PHE A 102 7.33 8.11 -2.29
C PHE A 102 6.65 9.45 -1.94
N PHE A 103 5.48 9.72 -2.52
CA PHE A 103 4.64 10.86 -2.13
C PHE A 103 3.14 10.57 -2.26
N SER A 104 2.47 10.37 -1.13
CA SER A 104 1.01 10.29 -1.04
C SER A 104 0.46 11.46 -0.24
N GLY A 105 0.40 12.65 -0.85
CA GLY A 105 -0.17 13.85 -0.23
C GLY A 105 0.63 14.46 0.93
N GLY A 106 1.67 13.79 1.42
CA GLY A 106 2.50 14.21 2.55
C GLY A 106 2.22 13.45 3.85
N LEU A 107 1.40 12.40 3.81
CA LEU A 107 1.25 11.43 4.90
C LEU A 107 2.54 10.62 5.10
N LEU A 108 2.60 9.90 6.21
CA LEU A 108 3.63 8.89 6.46
C LEU A 108 2.98 7.51 6.48
N ARG A 109 3.66 6.50 5.97
CA ARG A 109 3.29 5.09 6.11
C ARG A 109 4.28 4.41 7.04
N LEU A 110 3.81 3.86 8.15
CA LEU A 110 4.61 2.90 8.93
C LEU A 110 4.33 1.51 8.36
N ARG A 111 5.37 0.81 7.90
CA ARG A 111 5.26 -0.44 7.15
C ARG A 111 6.04 -1.59 7.77
N ASN A 112 5.67 -2.82 7.39
CA ASN A 112 6.42 -4.05 7.68
C ASN A 112 7.04 -4.62 6.38
N ASP A 113 8.36 -4.52 6.22
CA ASP A 113 9.12 -4.95 5.04
C ASP A 113 9.16 -6.48 4.84
N ASP A 114 8.79 -7.29 5.84
CA ASP A 114 8.64 -8.76 5.72
C ASP A 114 7.29 -9.17 5.08
N THR A 115 6.48 -8.20 4.65
CA THR A 115 5.18 -8.43 4.03
C THR A 115 5.07 -7.73 2.67
N LEU A 116 4.01 -8.00 1.91
CA LEU A 116 3.60 -7.24 0.74
C LEU A 116 2.30 -6.50 1.05
N GLY A 117 2.34 -5.20 0.89
CA GLY A 117 1.21 -4.28 0.88
C GLY A 117 1.51 -3.21 -0.17
N ALA A 118 0.94 -3.37 -1.35
CA ALA A 118 1.14 -2.44 -2.46
C ALA A 118 -0.21 -2.05 -3.05
N ASP A 119 -0.61 -0.80 -2.88
CA ASP A 119 -1.69 -0.27 -3.72
C ASP A 119 -1.25 -0.29 -5.21
N MET A 120 -2.21 -0.23 -6.14
CA MET A 120 -1.88 -0.22 -7.57
C MET A 120 -0.89 0.88 -7.95
N TRP A 121 -0.87 1.98 -7.17
CA TRP A 121 0.02 3.11 -7.38
C TRP A 121 1.46 2.76 -6.98
N ASP A 122 1.65 2.05 -5.87
CA ASP A 122 2.92 1.63 -5.28
C ASP A 122 3.54 0.42 -5.99
N SER A 123 2.69 -0.48 -6.52
CA SER A 123 3.12 -1.77 -7.10
C SER A 123 4.09 -1.65 -8.28
N VAL A 124 4.08 -0.51 -8.98
CA VAL A 124 4.94 -0.25 -10.14
C VAL A 124 6.36 0.12 -9.71
N PHE A 125 6.54 0.57 -8.47
CA PHE A 125 7.80 1.10 -7.98
C PHE A 125 8.56 0.08 -7.14
N ARG A 126 9.89 0.00 -7.34
CA ARG A 126 10.82 -0.79 -6.50
C ARG A 126 11.04 -0.09 -5.16
N GLN A 127 10.00 -0.03 -4.32
CA GLN A 127 9.99 0.68 -3.04
C GLN A 127 9.66 -0.24 -1.87
N HIS A 128 9.69 0.31 -0.65
CA HIS A 128 9.19 -0.32 0.57
C HIS A 128 7.68 -0.56 0.47
N ASN A 129 7.29 -1.71 -0.09
CA ASN A 129 5.92 -2.09 -0.35
C ASN A 129 5.41 -3.09 0.69
N GLY A 130 5.67 -2.84 1.97
CA GLY A 130 5.11 -3.61 3.08
C GLY A 130 3.68 -3.19 3.42
N ILE A 131 2.93 -4.09 4.07
CA ILE A 131 1.65 -3.77 4.74
C ILE A 131 1.87 -2.56 5.65
N TRP A 132 0.92 -1.64 5.68
CA TRP A 132 1.09 -0.32 6.25
C TRP A 132 -0.05 0.10 7.17
N ILE A 133 0.22 1.12 7.98
CA ILE A 133 -0.78 2.03 8.55
C ILE A 133 -0.47 3.45 8.08
N ASP A 134 -1.50 4.26 7.83
CA ASP A 134 -1.37 5.65 7.41
C ASP A 134 -1.34 6.57 8.65
N ILE A 135 -0.32 7.43 8.70
CA ILE A 135 -0.12 8.42 9.76
C ILE A 135 -0.24 9.80 9.14
N LEU A 136 -1.16 10.57 9.70
CA LEU A 136 -1.60 11.86 9.19
C LEU A 136 -1.23 12.99 10.14
N ALA A 137 -1.24 14.21 9.62
CA ALA A 137 -0.97 15.39 10.41
C ALA A 137 -2.23 16.23 10.61
N LEU A 138 -2.50 16.54 11.89
CA LEU A 138 -3.48 17.51 12.32
C LEU A 138 -2.85 18.90 12.32
N ASP A 139 -3.24 19.71 11.37
CA ASP A 139 -2.77 21.08 11.17
C ASP A 139 -3.84 22.11 11.56
N LYS A 140 -3.44 23.34 11.87
CA LYS A 140 -4.42 24.41 12.08
C LYS A 140 -5.12 24.78 10.77
N ALA A 141 -6.44 24.86 10.82
CA ALA A 141 -7.28 25.38 9.74
C ALA A 141 -7.60 26.86 9.95
N PHE A 142 -8.04 27.57 8.93
CA PHE A 142 -8.54 28.93 9.10
C PHE A 142 -10.01 28.94 9.51
N ASN A 143 -10.38 29.93 10.34
CA ASN A 143 -11.78 30.19 10.70
C ASN A 143 -12.60 30.67 9.49
N ASN A 144 -11.98 31.46 8.59
CA ASN A 144 -12.64 32.00 7.41
C ASN A 144 -12.67 30.96 6.28
N ASP A 145 -13.87 30.64 5.81
CA ASP A 145 -14.14 29.64 4.78
C ASP A 145 -13.44 29.93 3.45
N TRP A 146 -13.43 31.19 3.03
CA TRP A 146 -12.82 31.58 1.76
C TRP A 146 -11.29 31.39 1.82
N ILE A 147 -10.65 31.85 2.90
CA ILE A 147 -9.19 31.66 3.10
C ILE A 147 -8.87 30.17 3.19
N GLN A 148 -9.67 29.38 3.92
CA GLN A 148 -9.47 27.94 4.04
C GLN A 148 -9.58 27.23 2.69
N LYS A 149 -10.62 27.52 1.90
CA LYS A 149 -10.80 26.97 0.55
C LYS A 149 -9.63 27.32 -0.36
N LYS A 150 -9.09 28.54 -0.26
CA LYS A 150 -7.88 28.94 -1.01
C LYS A 150 -6.66 28.14 -0.57
N LYS A 151 -6.41 28.03 0.75
CA LYS A 151 -5.32 27.22 1.31
C LYS A 151 -5.34 25.79 0.75
N VAL A 152 -6.49 25.11 0.85
CA VAL A 152 -6.67 23.73 0.36
C VAL A 152 -6.44 23.63 -1.14
N LYS A 153 -6.97 24.57 -1.92
CA LYS A 153 -6.75 24.61 -3.38
C LYS A 153 -5.27 24.72 -3.76
N TYR A 154 -4.49 25.49 -3.01
CA TYR A 154 -3.04 25.62 -3.21
C TYR A 154 -2.28 24.37 -2.74
N ILE A 155 -2.67 23.76 -1.61
CA ILE A 155 -2.11 22.49 -1.15
C ILE A 155 -2.26 21.43 -2.23
N LEU A 156 -3.48 21.21 -2.74
CA LEU A 156 -3.73 20.25 -3.81
C LEU A 156 -2.93 20.56 -5.08
N PHE A 157 -2.69 21.85 -5.37
CA PHE A 157 -1.94 22.26 -6.57
C PHE A 157 -0.46 21.91 -6.44
N ILE A 158 0.13 22.16 -5.27
CA ILE A 158 1.52 21.79 -4.99
C ILE A 158 1.68 20.27 -4.91
N GLN A 159 0.76 19.57 -4.25
CA GLN A 159 0.72 18.10 -4.21
C GLN A 159 0.72 17.50 -5.63
N GLN A 160 -0.19 17.94 -6.51
CA GLN A 160 -0.23 17.47 -7.90
C GLN A 160 1.05 17.81 -8.68
N SER A 161 1.70 18.93 -8.36
CA SER A 161 3.00 19.31 -8.95
C SER A 161 4.13 18.38 -8.50
N ILE A 162 4.12 17.97 -7.23
CA ILE A 162 5.08 16.98 -6.69
C ILE A 162 4.87 15.63 -7.37
N VAL A 163 3.62 15.14 -7.44
CA VAL A 163 3.28 13.87 -8.09
C VAL A 163 3.70 13.88 -9.57
N LEU A 164 3.45 14.97 -10.30
CA LEU A 164 3.92 15.10 -11.70
C LEU A 164 5.43 14.99 -11.81
N LYS A 165 6.19 15.63 -10.93
CA LYS A 165 7.66 15.55 -10.96
C LYS A 165 8.20 14.15 -10.68
N LEU A 166 7.57 13.42 -9.77
CA LEU A 166 8.01 12.10 -9.37
C LEU A 166 7.58 11.01 -10.35
N HIS A 167 6.36 11.11 -10.89
CA HIS A 167 5.74 10.01 -11.62
C HIS A 167 5.39 10.35 -13.08
N GLY A 168 5.63 11.58 -13.52
CA GLY A 168 5.46 11.98 -14.91
C GLY A 168 4.00 12.17 -15.34
N PRO A 169 3.74 12.19 -16.66
CA PRO A 169 2.49 12.71 -17.24
C PRO A 169 1.23 11.89 -16.90
N LYS A 170 1.39 10.61 -16.52
CA LYS A 170 0.27 9.75 -16.13
C LYS A 170 -0.54 10.33 -14.95
N THR A 171 0.11 11.14 -14.10
CA THR A 171 -0.49 11.93 -13.02
C THR A 171 -1.78 12.66 -13.41
N ARG A 172 -1.87 13.15 -14.66
CA ARG A 172 -3.06 13.89 -15.12
C ARG A 172 -4.33 13.06 -15.04
N ILE A 173 -4.24 11.81 -15.51
CA ILE A 173 -5.36 10.87 -15.52
C ILE A 173 -5.62 10.42 -14.08
N TRP A 174 -4.56 10.04 -13.38
CA TRP A 174 -4.64 9.51 -12.02
C TRP A 174 -5.31 10.44 -11.01
N MET A 175 -5.01 11.73 -11.09
CA MET A 175 -5.55 12.73 -10.17
C MET A 175 -6.69 13.56 -10.79
N ASN A 176 -7.28 13.09 -11.90
CA ASN A 176 -8.37 13.74 -12.63
C ASN A 176 -8.16 15.25 -12.84
N ILE A 177 -7.01 15.63 -13.39
CA ILE A 177 -6.58 17.02 -13.48
C ILE A 177 -7.13 17.68 -14.75
N SER A 178 -7.91 18.75 -14.59
CA SER A 178 -8.44 19.54 -15.71
C SER A 178 -7.35 20.16 -16.59
N ASN A 179 -7.65 20.39 -17.87
CA ASN A 179 -6.69 20.88 -18.87
C ASN A 179 -6.01 22.19 -18.46
N SER A 180 -6.78 23.16 -17.94
CA SER A 180 -6.26 24.46 -17.54
C SER A 180 -5.32 24.35 -16.33
N ARG A 181 -5.66 23.48 -15.38
CA ARG A 181 -4.85 23.20 -14.21
C ARG A 181 -3.56 22.45 -14.57
N TRP A 182 -3.66 21.47 -15.48
CA TRP A 182 -2.53 20.72 -16.01
C TRP A 182 -1.48 21.63 -16.66
N LYS A 183 -1.89 22.59 -17.50
CA LYS A 183 -0.98 23.57 -18.12
C LYS A 183 -0.19 24.36 -17.05
N LYS A 184 -0.86 24.82 -15.99
CA LYS A 184 -0.24 25.56 -14.89
C LYS A 184 0.74 24.70 -14.09
N ILE A 185 0.36 23.47 -13.78
CA ILE A 185 1.22 22.51 -13.07
C ILE A 185 2.49 22.24 -13.89
N ASN A 186 2.38 22.08 -15.21
CA ASN A 186 3.55 21.89 -16.08
C ASN A 186 4.50 23.09 -16.05
N ILE A 187 3.98 24.33 -16.10
CA ILE A 187 4.82 25.54 -15.99
C ILE A 187 5.55 25.55 -14.64
N VAL A 188 4.83 25.31 -13.55
CA VAL A 188 5.41 25.27 -12.19
C VAL A 188 6.46 24.18 -12.07
N CYS A 189 6.22 23.00 -12.65
CA CYS A 189 7.17 21.89 -12.64
C CYS A 189 8.41 22.13 -13.49
N LYS A 190 8.36 23.04 -14.48
CA LYS A 190 9.55 23.46 -15.24
C LYS A 190 10.43 24.45 -14.45
N ILE A 191 9.81 25.30 -13.63
CA ILE A 191 10.50 26.40 -12.94
C ILE A 191 10.99 25.98 -11.55
N LEU A 192 10.15 25.33 -10.75
CA LEU A 192 10.46 25.01 -9.36
C LEU A 192 11.14 23.64 -9.25
N SER A 193 12.14 23.52 -8.37
CA SER A 193 12.71 22.23 -8.01
C SER A 193 11.76 21.46 -7.09
N LEU A 194 11.95 20.13 -7.02
CA LEU A 194 11.17 19.27 -6.12
C LEU A 194 11.33 19.71 -4.65
N ARG A 195 12.55 20.10 -4.25
CA ARG A 195 12.84 20.67 -2.92
C ARG A 195 12.00 21.92 -2.62
N ILE A 196 11.88 22.84 -3.57
CA ILE A 196 11.09 24.06 -3.38
C ILE A 196 9.61 23.72 -3.23
N LEU A 197 9.08 22.78 -4.02
CA LEU A 197 7.69 22.34 -3.90
C LEU A 197 7.40 21.75 -2.51
N TYR A 198 8.30 20.92 -1.96
CA TYR A 198 8.17 20.40 -0.60
C TYR A 198 8.19 21.50 0.46
N LEU A 199 9.08 22.49 0.32
CA LEU A 199 9.12 23.65 1.23
C LEU A 199 7.82 24.45 1.18
N LEU A 200 7.29 24.71 -0.02
CA LEU A 200 6.01 25.40 -0.21
C LEU A 200 4.85 24.59 0.37
N LEU A 201 4.82 23.28 0.18
CA LEU A 201 3.79 22.42 0.76
C LEU A 201 3.82 22.46 2.29
N ASN A 202 5.00 22.34 2.89
CA ASN A 202 5.16 22.39 4.34
C ASN A 202 4.77 23.77 4.90
N LEU A 203 5.09 24.86 4.19
CA LEU A 203 4.63 26.21 4.54
C LEU A 203 3.09 26.27 4.50
N LEU A 204 2.47 25.79 3.42
CA LEU A 204 1.02 25.80 3.26
C LEU A 204 0.31 24.98 4.33
N PHE A 205 0.82 23.81 4.73
CA PHE A 205 0.27 23.06 5.86
C PHE A 205 0.23 23.91 7.14
N ARG A 206 1.32 24.61 7.42
CA ARG A 206 1.54 25.35 8.68
C ARG A 206 1.03 26.79 8.68
N ILE A 207 0.65 27.36 7.54
CA ILE A 207 0.26 28.79 7.44
C ILE A 207 -0.92 29.16 8.34
N GLY A 208 -1.77 28.19 8.69
CA GLY A 208 -2.85 28.38 9.68
C GLY A 208 -2.36 28.68 11.10
N ASN A 209 -1.06 28.52 11.38
CA ASN A 209 -0.48 28.85 12.69
C ASN A 209 -0.33 30.34 12.95
N ILE A 210 -0.41 31.18 11.91
CA ILE A 210 -0.20 32.63 12.00
C ILE A 210 -1.33 33.31 12.78
N ILE A 211 -2.54 32.73 12.79
CA ILE A 211 -3.72 33.31 13.43
C ILE A 211 -4.33 32.26 14.37
N GLY A 212 -4.87 32.70 15.50
CA GLY A 212 -5.63 31.84 16.40
C GLY A 212 -6.84 31.22 15.69
N SER A 213 -7.00 29.90 15.79
CA SER A 213 -8.09 29.16 15.15
C SER A 213 -8.71 28.17 16.11
N LYS A 214 -10.05 28.05 16.04
CA LYS A 214 -10.81 27.01 16.73
C LYS A 214 -10.84 25.70 15.94
N TYR A 215 -10.35 25.72 14.69
CA TYR A 215 -10.40 24.58 13.79
C TYR A 215 -9.02 24.01 13.49
N VAL A 216 -9.02 22.69 13.29
CA VAL A 216 -7.92 21.91 12.73
C VAL A 216 -8.40 21.21 11.46
N GLY A 217 -7.46 20.75 10.64
CA GLY A 217 -7.75 19.99 9.43
C GLY A 217 -6.59 19.05 9.10
N ILE A 218 -6.90 18.06 8.27
CA ILE A 218 -5.95 17.06 7.79
C ILE A 218 -5.68 17.34 6.32
N TYR A 219 -4.43 17.66 6.00
CA TYR A 219 -4.03 18.08 4.64
C TYR A 219 -3.06 17.11 3.97
N THR A 220 -2.66 16.05 4.68
CA THR A 220 -1.66 15.08 4.25
C THR A 220 -2.21 13.99 3.32
N HIS A 221 -3.52 13.91 3.10
CA HIS A 221 -4.12 13.12 2.00
C HIS A 221 -4.31 13.98 0.75
N PHE A 222 -4.84 13.40 -0.34
CA PHE A 222 -5.31 14.13 -1.52
C PHE A 222 -6.82 14.43 -1.46
N GLY A 223 -7.28 15.38 -2.27
CA GLY A 223 -8.71 15.48 -2.64
C GLY A 223 -9.60 16.33 -1.73
N GLU A 224 -10.91 16.10 -1.84
CA GLU A 224 -11.97 16.97 -1.30
C GLU A 224 -12.07 16.92 0.24
N TYR A 225 -11.65 15.81 0.85
CA TYR A 225 -11.56 15.65 2.30
C TYR A 225 -10.65 16.70 2.97
N GLN A 226 -9.73 17.31 2.23
CA GLN A 226 -8.83 18.36 2.75
C GLN A 226 -9.56 19.64 3.20
N ASN A 227 -10.80 19.87 2.75
CA ASN A 227 -11.57 21.03 3.19
C ASN A 227 -12.37 20.78 4.47
N GLN A 228 -12.29 19.57 5.05
CA GLN A 228 -12.86 19.29 6.36
C GLN A 228 -12.17 20.16 7.43
N ARG A 229 -13.00 20.73 8.31
CA ARG A 229 -12.57 21.49 9.48
C ARG A 229 -13.17 20.84 10.70
N LEU A 230 -12.32 20.38 11.61
CA LEU A 230 -12.74 19.76 12.86
C LEU A 230 -12.45 20.72 14.02
N TYR A 231 -13.20 20.62 15.11
CA TYR A 231 -12.93 21.46 16.27
C TYR A 231 -11.67 21.01 16.97
N LYS A 232 -10.75 21.96 17.22
CA LYS A 232 -9.50 21.70 17.92
C LYS A 232 -9.73 21.06 19.30
N GLU A 233 -10.79 21.47 20.00
CA GLU A 233 -11.11 20.99 21.34
C GLU A 233 -11.39 19.47 21.37
N ASP A 234 -11.88 18.88 20.26
CA ASP A 234 -12.17 17.44 20.20
C ASP A 234 -10.92 16.58 20.37
N PHE A 235 -9.76 17.13 20.02
CA PHE A 235 -8.45 16.47 20.05
C PHE A 235 -7.59 16.86 21.26
N LYS A 236 -8.18 17.52 22.27
CA LYS A 236 -7.44 17.99 23.44
C LYS A 236 -7.10 16.85 24.40
N ASP A 237 -8.04 15.92 24.56
CA ASP A 237 -7.93 14.76 25.45
C ASP A 237 -8.08 13.46 24.65
N ILE A 238 -7.50 12.39 25.18
CA ILE A 238 -7.59 11.03 24.66
C ILE A 238 -8.65 10.25 25.43
N GLU A 239 -9.41 9.42 24.73
CA GLU A 239 -10.18 8.32 25.30
C GLU A 239 -9.67 7.01 24.69
N LYS A 240 -9.57 5.93 25.49
CA LYS A 240 -9.20 4.60 24.95
C LYS A 240 -10.45 3.81 24.62
N LYS A 241 -10.54 3.28 23.40
CA LYS A 241 -11.65 2.42 22.95
C LYS A 241 -11.14 1.05 22.55
N THR A 242 -11.99 0.04 22.68
CA THR A 242 -11.71 -1.31 22.17
C THR A 242 -11.54 -1.28 20.66
N PHE A 243 -10.53 -1.98 20.16
CA PHE A 243 -10.30 -2.19 18.74
C PHE A 243 -9.72 -3.59 18.55
N GLU A 244 -10.57 -4.53 18.15
CA GLU A 244 -10.30 -5.97 18.18
C GLU A 244 -9.80 -6.39 19.57
N TYR A 245 -8.57 -6.91 19.66
CA TYR A 245 -7.95 -7.35 20.90
C TYR A 245 -6.97 -6.32 21.49
N ILE A 246 -6.97 -5.08 21.00
CA ILE A 246 -6.20 -3.97 21.54
C ILE A 246 -7.12 -2.84 22.02
N SER A 247 -6.55 -1.85 22.70
CA SER A 247 -7.16 -0.54 22.86
C SER A 247 -6.51 0.45 21.90
N ILE A 248 -7.29 1.34 21.29
CA ILE A 248 -6.77 2.41 20.44
C ILE A 248 -7.15 3.78 21.02
N PRO A 249 -6.25 4.78 21.01
CA PRO A 249 -6.59 6.14 21.42
C PRO A 249 -7.51 6.80 20.38
N VAL A 250 -8.63 7.36 20.84
CA VAL A 250 -9.57 8.14 20.05
C VAL A 250 -9.66 9.57 20.61
N PRO A 251 -10.04 10.58 19.81
CA PRO A 251 -10.27 11.91 20.35
C PRO A 251 -11.46 11.87 21.32
N LYS A 252 -11.38 12.49 22.49
CA LYS A 252 -12.52 12.52 23.45
C LYS A 252 -13.79 13.11 22.82
N GLY A 253 -13.63 14.02 21.85
CA GLY A 253 -14.73 14.56 21.04
C GLY A 253 -15.17 13.68 19.86
N TYR A 254 -14.89 12.37 19.86
CA TYR A 254 -15.06 11.49 18.70
C TYR A 254 -16.45 11.53 18.05
N LYS A 255 -17.53 11.71 18.82
CA LYS A 255 -18.89 11.79 18.27
C LYS A 255 -19.02 12.93 17.25
N ARG A 256 -18.57 14.13 17.63
CA ARG A 256 -18.58 15.31 16.74
C ARG A 256 -17.61 15.14 15.57
N VAL A 257 -16.45 14.51 15.81
CA VAL A 257 -15.50 14.20 14.73
C VAL A 257 -16.16 13.29 13.69
N LEU A 258 -16.79 12.20 14.12
CA LEU A 258 -17.49 11.26 13.24
C LEU A 258 -18.63 11.96 12.47
N GLU A 259 -19.49 12.71 13.14
CA GLU A 259 -20.57 13.48 12.48
C GLU A 259 -20.03 14.42 11.40
N MET A 260 -18.92 15.12 11.67
CA MET A 260 -18.32 16.08 10.72
C MET A 260 -17.58 15.41 9.56
N THR A 261 -17.09 14.18 9.75
CA THR A 261 -16.33 13.45 8.71
C THR A 261 -17.19 12.49 7.89
N MET A 262 -18.24 11.92 8.48
CA MET A 262 -19.03 10.81 7.93
C MET A 262 -20.52 11.09 7.83
N GLY A 263 -21.02 12.21 8.36
CA GLY A 263 -22.46 12.52 8.43
C GLY A 263 -23.11 12.10 9.75
N SER A 264 -24.31 12.59 10.04
CA SER A 264 -25.01 12.34 11.31
C SER A 264 -25.49 10.89 11.48
N ASP A 265 -25.58 10.15 10.38
CA ASP A 265 -26.04 8.78 10.26
C ASP A 265 -24.89 7.76 10.24
N TYR A 266 -23.67 8.16 10.64
CA TYR A 266 -22.46 7.32 10.60
C TYR A 266 -22.60 5.94 11.28
N MET A 267 -23.56 5.79 12.21
CA MET A 267 -23.85 4.50 12.87
C MET A 267 -24.59 3.52 11.97
N GLN A 268 -25.28 3.99 10.92
CA GLN A 268 -25.95 3.13 9.94
C GLN A 268 -24.92 2.51 8.99
N TYR A 269 -25.17 1.28 8.57
CA TYR A 269 -24.34 0.65 7.55
C TYR A 269 -24.70 1.20 6.18
N PRO A 270 -23.69 1.39 5.29
CA PRO A 270 -23.99 1.64 3.89
C PRO A 270 -24.71 0.44 3.27
N ASP A 271 -25.32 0.66 2.10
CA ASP A 271 -25.87 -0.40 1.27
C ASP A 271 -24.79 -1.45 0.92
N GLU A 272 -25.22 -2.67 0.61
CA GLU A 272 -24.31 -3.79 0.37
C GLU A 272 -23.36 -3.56 -0.81
N GLU A 273 -23.80 -2.84 -1.84
CA GLU A 273 -22.97 -2.54 -3.02
C GLU A 273 -21.81 -1.59 -2.70
N SER A 274 -21.96 -0.77 -1.66
CA SER A 274 -20.95 0.16 -1.16
C SER A 274 -20.02 -0.46 -0.10
N ARG A 275 -20.27 -1.69 0.37
CA ARG A 275 -19.43 -2.42 1.34
C ARG A 275 -18.24 -3.06 0.65
N LYS A 276 -17.25 -2.24 0.29
CA LYS A 276 -16.05 -2.66 -0.43
C LYS A 276 -14.78 -2.08 0.23
N PRO A 277 -13.62 -2.75 0.06
CA PRO A 277 -12.33 -2.21 0.47
C PRO A 277 -12.07 -0.82 -0.10
N HIS A 278 -11.41 0.03 0.69
CA HIS A 278 -11.05 1.38 0.27
C HIS A 278 -9.91 1.36 -0.76
N HIS A 279 -8.97 0.41 -0.64
CA HIS A 279 -7.84 0.31 -1.54
C HIS A 279 -8.01 -0.81 -2.56
N GLN A 280 -7.56 -0.53 -3.79
CA GLN A 280 -7.18 -1.56 -4.73
C GLN A 280 -5.72 -1.90 -4.47
N ALA A 281 -5.48 -2.72 -3.46
CA ALA A 281 -4.15 -3.10 -3.02
C ALA A 281 -3.89 -4.60 -3.04
N ILE A 282 -2.63 -4.95 -3.29
CA ILE A 282 -2.11 -6.30 -3.20
C ILE A 282 -1.63 -6.51 -1.76
N PHE A 283 -2.15 -7.54 -1.11
CA PHE A 283 -1.70 -7.95 0.21
C PHE A 283 -1.14 -9.38 0.19
N ASP A 284 0.00 -9.57 0.84
CA ASP A 284 0.54 -10.86 1.23
C ASP A 284 1.20 -10.71 2.63
N PRO A 285 0.50 -11.13 3.70
CA PRO A 285 1.01 -10.97 5.06
C PRO A 285 2.12 -11.95 5.42
N GLU A 286 2.47 -12.89 4.53
CA GLU A 286 3.41 -13.98 4.79
C GLU A 286 4.65 -13.94 3.88
N CYS A 287 4.63 -13.09 2.85
CA CYS A 287 5.73 -12.96 1.90
C CYS A 287 6.21 -11.51 1.80
N SER A 288 7.53 -11.31 1.97
CA SER A 288 8.14 -10.00 1.78
C SER A 288 7.93 -9.48 0.36
N TYR A 289 7.61 -8.19 0.25
CA TYR A 289 7.54 -7.51 -1.03
C TYR A 289 8.84 -7.64 -1.86
N ARG A 290 10.00 -7.86 -1.22
CA ARG A 290 11.29 -8.04 -1.90
C ARG A 290 11.32 -9.33 -2.71
N ILE A 291 10.75 -10.41 -2.15
CA ILE A 291 10.61 -11.70 -2.86
C ILE A 291 9.69 -11.50 -4.06
N TRP A 292 8.54 -10.85 -3.85
CA TRP A 292 7.61 -10.54 -4.93
C TRP A 292 8.23 -9.66 -6.03
N GLN A 293 8.93 -8.59 -5.67
CA GLN A 293 9.66 -7.77 -6.63
C GLN A 293 10.71 -8.60 -7.38
N ASN A 294 11.47 -9.45 -6.69
CA ASN A 294 12.46 -10.29 -7.35
C ASN A 294 11.82 -11.27 -8.34
N ARG A 295 10.71 -11.92 -7.97
CA ARG A 295 9.97 -12.85 -8.85
C ARG A 295 9.59 -12.23 -10.18
N PHE A 296 9.15 -10.97 -10.22
CA PHE A 296 8.71 -10.30 -11.45
C PHE A 296 9.80 -9.48 -12.15
N TYR A 297 10.70 -8.85 -11.42
CA TYR A 297 11.72 -7.95 -11.98
C TYR A 297 13.08 -8.63 -12.19
N GLY A 298 13.29 -9.80 -11.59
CA GLY A 298 14.50 -10.62 -11.71
C GLY A 298 14.47 -11.63 -12.86
N VAL A 299 13.36 -11.74 -13.60
CA VAL A 299 13.15 -12.73 -14.67
C VAL A 299 14.34 -12.81 -15.65
N PHE A 300 14.89 -11.66 -16.04
CA PHE A 300 16.00 -11.56 -17.01
C PHE A 300 17.33 -11.15 -16.37
N GLN A 301 17.45 -11.23 -15.05
CA GLN A 301 18.71 -11.02 -14.32
C GLN A 301 19.39 -12.39 -14.11
N ILE A 302 19.79 -13.01 -15.23
CA ILE A 302 20.28 -14.39 -15.27
C ILE A 302 21.80 -14.38 -15.32
N SER A 303 22.45 -15.06 -14.38
CA SER A 303 23.90 -15.24 -14.38
C SER A 303 24.32 -16.37 -15.34
N SER A 304 25.57 -16.32 -15.80
CA SER A 304 26.10 -17.22 -16.85
C SER A 304 26.06 -18.71 -16.49
N GLU A 305 26.10 -19.02 -15.20
CA GLU A 305 26.12 -20.38 -14.64
C GLU A 305 24.72 -20.98 -14.48
N LYS A 306 23.66 -20.16 -14.60
CA LYS A 306 22.28 -20.60 -14.43
C LYS A 306 21.72 -21.21 -15.71
N VAL A 307 20.96 -22.27 -15.54
CA VAL A 307 20.20 -22.97 -16.59
C VAL A 307 18.76 -22.53 -16.55
N ILE A 308 18.27 -22.01 -17.67
CA ILE A 308 16.91 -21.51 -17.80
C ILE A 308 15.93 -22.68 -17.94
N VAL A 309 14.89 -22.67 -17.11
CA VAL A 309 13.77 -23.60 -17.13
C VAL A 309 12.50 -22.80 -17.31
N LEU A 310 11.65 -23.13 -18.28
CA LEU A 310 10.30 -22.55 -18.36
C LEU A 310 9.25 -23.52 -17.87
N PHE A 311 8.43 -23.07 -16.93
CA PHE A 311 7.32 -23.83 -16.37
C PHE A 311 5.99 -23.27 -16.91
N GLY A 312 5.33 -24.05 -17.77
CA GLY A 312 4.13 -23.69 -18.50
C GLY A 312 4.45 -23.56 -19.99
N THR A 313 3.75 -24.34 -20.81
CA THR A 313 4.05 -24.49 -22.25
C THR A 313 2.93 -23.97 -23.17
N GLY A 314 2.02 -23.16 -22.63
CA GLY A 314 0.91 -22.53 -23.37
C GLY A 314 1.30 -21.25 -24.13
N GLN A 315 0.33 -20.39 -24.40
CA GLN A 315 0.52 -19.14 -25.17
C GLN A 315 1.55 -18.18 -24.55
N MET A 316 1.69 -18.19 -23.22
CA MET A 316 2.66 -17.34 -22.52
C MET A 316 4.11 -17.77 -22.80
N LEU A 317 4.36 -19.07 -23.02
CA LEU A 317 5.64 -19.56 -23.54
C LEU A 317 5.88 -19.01 -24.95
N ASP A 318 4.85 -19.02 -25.80
CA ASP A 318 5.00 -18.56 -27.19
C ASP A 318 5.40 -17.07 -27.24
N ASP A 319 4.75 -16.24 -26.41
CA ASP A 319 5.09 -14.83 -26.25
C ASP A 319 6.51 -14.63 -25.67
N TYR A 320 6.91 -15.41 -24.68
CA TYR A 320 8.26 -15.41 -24.14
C TYR A 320 9.29 -15.71 -25.23
N MET A 321 9.08 -16.80 -25.97
CA MET A 321 10.03 -17.26 -27.00
C MET A 321 10.16 -16.26 -28.14
N GLN A 322 9.05 -15.65 -28.56
CA GLN A 322 9.05 -14.61 -29.59
C GLN A 322 9.88 -13.38 -29.20
N LYS A 323 9.77 -12.93 -27.94
CA LYS A 323 10.41 -11.70 -27.47
C LYS A 323 11.83 -11.91 -26.95
N TYR A 324 12.08 -13.05 -26.31
CA TYR A 324 13.25 -13.27 -25.46
C TYR A 324 13.98 -14.58 -25.77
N GLY A 325 13.38 -15.51 -26.51
CA GLY A 325 13.95 -16.84 -26.73
C GLY A 325 15.31 -16.84 -27.43
N SER A 326 15.60 -15.83 -28.26
CA SER A 326 16.92 -15.68 -28.90
C SER A 326 18.04 -15.32 -27.92
N GLN A 327 17.72 -14.58 -26.85
CA GLN A 327 18.68 -14.15 -25.83
C GLN A 327 18.69 -15.08 -24.61
N TYR A 328 17.53 -15.63 -24.27
CA TYR A 328 17.28 -16.39 -23.05
C TYR A 328 16.62 -17.73 -23.40
N MET A 329 17.31 -18.54 -24.19
CA MET A 329 16.81 -19.85 -24.63
C MET A 329 16.73 -20.82 -23.43
N PRO A 330 15.56 -21.42 -23.16
CA PRO A 330 15.45 -22.42 -22.12
C PRO A 330 16.10 -23.74 -22.51
N LYS A 331 16.63 -24.46 -21.51
CA LYS A 331 17.11 -25.83 -21.69
C LYS A 331 16.01 -26.85 -21.43
N TYR A 332 15.05 -26.51 -20.57
CA TYR A 332 13.98 -27.42 -20.16
C TYR A 332 12.62 -26.73 -20.22
N LEU A 333 11.61 -27.47 -20.71
CA LEU A 333 10.20 -27.10 -20.66
C LEU A 333 9.46 -28.04 -19.72
N ILE A 334 8.76 -27.47 -18.75
CA ILE A 334 7.99 -28.18 -17.73
C ILE A 334 6.52 -27.82 -17.85
N ASP A 335 5.61 -28.79 -17.72
CA ASP A 335 4.17 -28.52 -17.66
C ASP A 335 3.48 -29.52 -16.73
N ASN A 336 2.40 -29.09 -16.06
CA ASN A 336 1.61 -29.98 -15.20
C ASN A 336 0.68 -30.90 -15.99
N SER A 337 0.38 -30.58 -17.26
CA SER A 337 -0.51 -31.45 -18.06
C SER A 337 0.25 -32.64 -18.64
N GLU A 338 -0.06 -33.85 -18.15
CA GLU A 338 0.56 -35.11 -18.59
C GLU A 338 0.39 -35.35 -20.09
N GLU A 339 -0.72 -34.89 -20.67
CA GLU A 339 -1.00 -35.02 -22.11
C GLU A 339 0.04 -34.29 -23.00
N LYS A 340 0.83 -33.38 -22.41
CA LYS A 340 1.87 -32.64 -23.12
C LYS A 340 3.24 -33.30 -22.98
N TRP A 341 3.43 -34.21 -22.04
CA TRP A 341 4.74 -34.80 -21.77
C TRP A 341 5.19 -35.65 -22.97
N GLY A 342 6.49 -35.56 -23.28
CA GLY A 342 7.09 -36.22 -24.45
C GLY A 342 6.84 -35.50 -25.78
N LYS A 343 5.95 -34.50 -25.84
CA LYS A 343 5.81 -33.64 -27.03
C LYS A 343 6.97 -32.65 -27.09
N GLU A 344 7.33 -32.25 -28.30
CA GLU A 344 8.38 -31.27 -28.55
C GLU A 344 7.77 -29.89 -28.83
N LYS A 345 8.38 -28.83 -28.29
CA LYS A 345 8.07 -27.45 -28.62
C LYS A 345 9.35 -26.62 -28.65
N TYR A 346 9.55 -25.86 -29.73
CA TYR A 346 10.79 -25.09 -29.97
C TYR A 346 12.07 -25.93 -29.90
N GLY A 347 12.04 -27.21 -30.31
CA GLY A 347 13.20 -28.10 -30.24
C GLY A 347 13.45 -28.71 -28.85
N ILE A 348 12.55 -28.50 -27.88
CA ILE A 348 12.72 -28.95 -26.49
C ILE A 348 11.56 -29.87 -26.11
N ILE A 349 11.89 -31.02 -25.52
CA ILE A 349 10.92 -31.99 -25.02
C ILE A 349 10.26 -31.46 -23.74
N ILE A 350 8.94 -31.51 -23.70
CA ILE A 350 8.15 -31.14 -22.53
C ILE A 350 8.16 -32.30 -21.54
N THR A 351 8.49 -32.01 -20.28
CA THR A 351 8.51 -33.00 -19.19
C THR A 351 7.65 -32.57 -18.01
N GLY A 352 7.34 -33.53 -17.12
CA GLY A 352 6.63 -33.25 -15.87
C GLY A 352 7.51 -32.62 -14.80
N PRO A 353 6.92 -32.02 -13.74
CA PRO A 353 7.65 -31.34 -12.67
C PRO A 353 8.66 -32.22 -11.94
N GLY A 354 8.41 -33.53 -11.87
CA GLY A 354 9.33 -34.49 -11.24
C GLY A 354 10.73 -34.52 -11.87
N SER A 355 10.89 -34.09 -13.12
CA SER A 355 12.21 -34.00 -13.77
C SER A 355 13.12 -32.97 -13.12
N LEU A 356 12.55 -31.95 -12.45
CA LEU A 356 13.31 -30.90 -11.76
C LEU A 356 14.08 -31.41 -10.55
N ILE A 357 13.59 -32.46 -9.87
CA ILE A 357 14.21 -33.01 -8.64
C ILE A 357 15.62 -33.54 -8.91
N ASN A 358 15.87 -34.00 -10.14
CA ASN A 358 17.15 -34.58 -10.54
C ASN A 358 18.17 -33.51 -10.98
N LEU A 359 17.81 -32.23 -10.97
CA LEU A 359 18.68 -31.14 -11.39
C LEU A 359 19.25 -30.39 -10.18
N PRO A 360 20.51 -29.88 -10.25
CA PRO A 360 21.10 -29.09 -9.17
C PRO A 360 20.33 -27.78 -9.01
N LYS A 361 19.62 -27.62 -7.88
CA LYS A 361 18.65 -26.53 -7.66
C LYS A 361 19.31 -25.15 -7.75
N GLU A 362 20.50 -25.03 -7.19
CA GLU A 362 21.33 -23.82 -7.19
C GLU A 362 21.70 -23.35 -8.59
N ASN A 363 21.68 -24.24 -9.58
CA ASN A 363 22.00 -23.90 -10.97
C ASN A 363 20.75 -23.58 -11.80
N LEU A 364 19.54 -23.66 -11.24
CA LEU A 364 18.32 -23.40 -12.01
C LEU A 364 17.88 -21.95 -11.92
N HIS A 365 17.38 -21.44 -13.04
CA HIS A 365 16.63 -20.19 -13.15
C HIS A 365 15.25 -20.52 -13.70
N ILE A 366 14.32 -20.82 -12.79
CA ILE A 366 12.97 -21.29 -13.14
C ILE A 366 12.07 -20.08 -13.39
N ILE A 367 11.52 -19.97 -14.59
CA ILE A 367 10.57 -18.92 -14.96
C ILE A 367 9.22 -19.57 -15.23
N ILE A 368 8.20 -19.15 -14.49
CA ILE A 368 6.83 -19.57 -14.71
C ILE A 368 6.22 -18.75 -15.84
N CYS A 369 5.79 -19.44 -16.89
CA CYS A 369 5.09 -18.92 -18.06
C CYS A 369 3.65 -19.45 -18.08
N ASN A 370 2.89 -19.17 -17.02
CA ASN A 370 1.51 -19.62 -16.86
C ASN A 370 0.69 -18.65 -16.01
N ILE A 371 -0.61 -18.52 -16.30
CA ILE A 371 -1.54 -17.71 -15.49
C ILE A 371 -1.76 -18.30 -14.08
N TYR A 372 -1.59 -19.62 -13.91
CA TYR A 372 -1.66 -20.31 -12.62
C TYR A 372 -0.33 -20.26 -11.84
N TYR A 373 0.38 -19.14 -11.94
CA TYR A 373 1.74 -19.01 -11.41
C TYR A 373 1.80 -19.14 -9.89
N ARG A 374 0.71 -18.86 -9.17
CA ARG A 374 0.67 -19.02 -7.70
C ARG A 374 0.62 -20.49 -7.29
N GLN A 375 -0.22 -21.29 -7.95
CA GLN A 375 -0.33 -22.73 -7.71
C GLN A 375 0.99 -23.41 -8.07
N ILE A 376 1.57 -23.04 -9.21
CA ILE A 376 2.88 -23.55 -9.64
C ILE A 376 3.99 -23.08 -8.68
N GLY A 377 3.94 -21.84 -8.20
CA GLY A 377 4.87 -21.32 -7.20
C GLY A 377 4.84 -22.13 -5.90
N LYS A 378 3.64 -22.36 -5.34
CA LYS A 378 3.47 -23.23 -4.15
C LYS A 378 3.93 -24.67 -4.40
N GLN A 379 3.69 -25.20 -5.60
CA GLN A 379 4.19 -26.51 -6.00
C GLN A 379 5.73 -26.55 -6.00
N LEU A 380 6.38 -25.53 -6.58
CA LEU A 380 7.84 -25.39 -6.57
C LEU A 380 8.38 -25.27 -5.15
N GLU A 381 7.75 -24.46 -4.29
CA GLU A 381 8.10 -24.32 -2.87
C GLU A 381 8.00 -25.67 -2.13
N ASN A 382 6.92 -26.42 -2.34
CA ASN A 382 6.74 -27.77 -1.78
C ASN A 382 7.79 -28.79 -2.30
N MET A 383 8.27 -28.60 -3.52
CA MET A 383 9.38 -29.36 -4.10
C MET A 383 10.76 -28.86 -3.62
N GLY A 384 10.78 -27.83 -2.76
CA GLY A 384 11.97 -27.21 -2.18
C GLY A 384 12.72 -26.29 -3.15
N PHE A 385 12.02 -25.62 -4.07
CA PHE A 385 12.52 -24.54 -4.90
C PHE A 385 11.98 -23.20 -4.40
N SER A 386 12.81 -22.43 -3.72
CA SER A 386 12.45 -21.10 -3.20
C SER A 386 12.74 -19.96 -4.19
N GLU A 387 13.67 -20.18 -5.13
CA GLU A 387 14.04 -19.21 -6.17
C GLU A 387 13.36 -19.56 -7.48
N TYR A 388 12.34 -18.78 -7.84
CA TYR A 388 11.67 -18.84 -9.13
C TYR A 388 11.17 -17.45 -9.53
N TYR A 389 10.86 -17.30 -10.80
CA TYR A 389 10.47 -16.03 -11.41
C TYR A 389 9.16 -16.21 -12.16
N ILE A 390 8.47 -15.10 -12.44
CA ILE A 390 7.17 -15.12 -13.09
C ILE A 390 7.25 -14.21 -14.30
N TYR A 391 7.14 -14.82 -15.47
CA TYR A 391 6.98 -14.08 -16.71
C TYR A 391 5.49 -13.74 -16.88
N VAL A 392 5.20 -12.47 -17.18
CA VAL A 392 3.85 -12.05 -17.55
C VAL A 392 3.91 -11.24 -18.83
N GLN A 393 2.99 -11.52 -19.75
CA GLN A 393 2.84 -10.75 -20.98
C GLN A 393 2.36 -9.32 -20.68
N ASN A 394 1.46 -9.18 -19.71
CA ASN A 394 0.91 -7.90 -19.26
C ASN A 394 0.89 -7.82 -17.73
N LYS A 395 1.48 -6.75 -17.18
CA LYS A 395 1.55 -6.52 -15.73
C LYS A 395 0.19 -6.25 -15.09
N THR A 396 -0.81 -5.79 -15.85
CA THR A 396 -2.16 -5.56 -15.29
C THR A 396 -2.83 -6.86 -14.87
N TRP A 397 -2.49 -8.01 -15.48
CA TRP A 397 -3.02 -9.31 -15.09
C TRP A 397 -2.63 -9.72 -13.68
N ILE A 398 -1.41 -9.36 -13.25
CA ILE A 398 -0.96 -9.59 -11.87
C ILE A 398 -1.91 -8.87 -10.91
N ILE A 399 -2.19 -7.60 -11.21
CA ILE A 399 -3.04 -6.75 -10.38
C ILE A 399 -4.46 -7.34 -10.29
N GLU A 400 -5.07 -7.65 -11.43
CA GLU A 400 -6.42 -8.24 -11.49
C GLU A 400 -6.52 -9.56 -10.71
N ASP A 401 -5.52 -10.43 -10.84
CA ASP A 401 -5.42 -11.70 -10.12
C ASP A 401 -5.30 -11.50 -8.59
N PHE A 402 -4.55 -10.49 -8.14
CA PHE A 402 -4.48 -10.15 -6.72
C PHE A 402 -5.76 -9.54 -6.16
N MET A 403 -6.49 -8.74 -6.94
CA MET A 403 -7.78 -8.22 -6.49
C MET A 403 -8.77 -9.34 -6.25
N LYS A 404 -8.84 -10.34 -7.15
CA LYS A 404 -9.72 -11.51 -6.99
C LYS A 404 -9.38 -12.34 -5.75
N ASP A 405 -8.08 -12.51 -5.46
CA ASP A 405 -7.62 -13.30 -4.31
C ASP A 405 -7.86 -12.61 -2.95
N ASN A 406 -7.99 -11.29 -2.91
CA ASN A 406 -8.35 -10.60 -1.67
C ASN A 406 -9.83 -10.83 -1.29
N GLU A 407 -10.69 -11.08 -2.27
CA GLU A 407 -12.12 -11.35 -2.07
C GLU A 407 -12.39 -12.75 -1.49
N GLY A 408 -11.38 -13.64 -1.50
CA GLY A 408 -11.39 -14.94 -0.84
C GLY A 408 -11.95 -16.07 -1.70
#